data_AF-A0A838SLB1-F1
#
_entry.id   AF-A0A838SLB1-F1
#
_cell.length_a   1.000
_cell.length_b   1.000
_cell.length_c   1.000
_cell.angle_alpha   90.00
_cell.angle_beta   90.00
_cell.angle_gamma   90.00
#
_symmetry.space_group_name_H-M   'P 1'
#
loop_
_entity.id
_entity.type
_entity.pdbx_description
1 polymer ?
#
loop_
_entity_poly.entity_id
_entity_poly.type
_entity_poly.pdbx_seq_one_letter_code
_entity_poly.pdbx_strand_id
1 'polypeptide(L)'
;GKVLGDPGACRDVAASLAETAAAHVGDVRRRVPDATVVLQMDEPSLPAVLAGRLRSASGWQGLPAVEEPVAEAALRHVVELAGALVIAHCCAADVPVGLFQRSGAVAVSLDADALGEAGVDALGEAADSGLGMVLGVVPATEAELSDLAVTVATVRVLGSRMGLSGERLIQTVALAPTCGLAGATPAYARAAMARCRAAGVRLREDPEG
;
A
#
# COMPACT_ATOMS: atom_id res chain seq x y z
N GLY A 1 0.17 19.85 -14.18
CA GLY A 1 0.85 21.13 -14.48
C GLY A 1 1.88 20.93 -15.59
N LYS A 2 2.64 21.96 -15.98
CA LYS A 2 3.67 21.84 -17.04
C LYS A 2 4.72 20.76 -16.73
N VAL A 3 5.08 20.58 -15.46
CA VAL A 3 6.01 19.55 -14.98
C VAL A 3 5.56 18.13 -15.31
N LEU A 4 4.27 17.81 -15.12
CA LEU A 4 3.74 16.45 -15.33
C LEU A 4 3.68 16.01 -16.80
N GLY A 5 3.80 16.95 -17.74
CA GLY A 5 3.83 16.66 -19.18
C GLY A 5 5.24 16.60 -19.76
N ASP A 6 6.27 16.91 -18.97
CA ASP A 6 7.67 16.92 -19.38
C ASP A 6 8.41 15.73 -18.74
N PRO A 7 8.81 14.72 -19.52
CA PRO A 7 9.53 13.56 -19.00
C PRO A 7 10.85 13.90 -18.31
N GLY A 8 11.54 14.98 -18.74
CA GLY A 8 12.76 15.45 -18.09
C GLY A 8 12.47 16.02 -16.70
N ALA A 9 11.47 16.90 -16.61
CA ALA A 9 11.06 17.46 -15.32
C ALA A 9 10.54 16.38 -14.36
N CYS A 10 9.81 15.37 -14.85
CA CYS A 10 9.39 14.22 -14.03
C CYS A 10 10.58 13.43 -13.49
N ARG A 11 11.63 13.21 -14.29
CA ARG A 11 12.85 12.54 -13.83
C ARG A 11 13.58 13.35 -12.75
N ASP A 12 13.71 14.66 -12.94
CA ASP A 12 14.35 15.53 -11.95
C ASP A 12 13.58 15.55 -10.62
N VAL A 13 12.24 15.56 -10.68
CA VAL A 13 11.38 15.45 -9.49
C VAL A 13 11.53 14.09 -8.81
N ALA A 14 11.55 12.99 -9.58
CA ALA A 14 11.73 11.65 -9.02
C ALA A 14 13.11 11.49 -8.35
N ALA A 15 14.18 12.01 -8.95
CA ALA A 15 15.51 12.04 -8.35
C ALA A 15 15.54 12.86 -7.06
N SER A 16 14.94 14.06 -7.08
CA SER A 16 14.83 14.90 -5.88
C SER A 16 14.01 14.25 -4.76
N LEU A 17 12.95 13.51 -5.10
CA LEU A 17 12.16 12.74 -4.15
C LEU A 17 12.99 11.61 -3.52
N ALA A 18 13.78 10.89 -4.32
CA ALA A 18 14.65 9.82 -3.85
C ALA A 18 15.68 10.35 -2.84
N GLU A 19 16.36 11.46 -3.15
CA GLU A 19 17.32 12.10 -2.24
C GLU A 19 16.64 12.58 -0.95
N THR A 20 15.46 13.19 -1.07
CA THR A 20 14.70 13.69 0.09
C THR A 20 14.24 12.53 0.98
N ALA A 21 13.80 11.41 0.39
CA ALA A 21 13.41 10.21 1.14
C ALA A 21 14.60 9.63 1.92
N ALA A 22 15.76 9.51 1.28
CA ALA A 22 16.98 9.03 1.93
C ALA A 22 17.42 9.93 3.09
N ALA A 23 17.44 11.25 2.87
CA ALA A 23 17.75 12.22 3.91
C ALA A 23 16.75 12.13 5.08
N HIS A 24 15.46 12.02 4.78
CA HIS A 24 14.41 11.90 5.79
C HIS A 24 14.54 10.62 6.62
N VAL A 25 14.76 9.48 5.98
CA VAL A 25 15.03 8.20 6.67
C VAL A 25 16.25 8.33 7.58
N GLY A 26 17.33 8.94 7.09
CA GLY A 26 18.52 9.22 7.89
C GLY A 26 18.23 10.10 9.11
N ASP A 27 17.41 11.13 8.96
CA ASP A 27 16.99 12.03 10.03
C ASP A 27 16.14 11.31 11.09
N VAL A 28 15.21 10.45 10.68
CA VAL A 28 14.40 9.64 11.59
C VAL A 28 15.29 8.68 12.37
N ARG A 29 16.18 7.93 11.71
CA ARG A 29 17.10 7.00 12.38
C ARG A 29 17.97 7.67 13.44
N ARG A 30 18.46 8.89 13.17
CA ARG A 30 19.24 9.65 14.17
C ARG A 30 18.44 10.03 15.40
N ARG A 31 17.12 10.22 15.28
CA ARG A 31 16.23 10.61 16.38
C ARG A 31 15.68 9.40 17.16
N VAL A 32 15.56 8.25 16.51
CA VAL A 32 15.07 6.99 17.09
C VAL A 32 16.00 5.82 16.74
N PRO A 33 17.22 5.77 17.30
CA PRO A 33 18.27 4.84 16.86
C PRO A 33 17.94 3.36 17.06
N ASP A 34 17.09 3.02 18.03
CA ASP A 34 16.69 1.64 18.32
C ASP A 34 15.46 1.18 17.52
N ALA A 35 14.87 2.06 16.69
CA ALA A 35 13.70 1.75 15.90
C ALA A 35 14.06 1.25 14.49
N THR A 36 13.37 0.20 14.04
CA THR A 36 13.39 -0.20 12.63
C THR A 36 12.54 0.79 11.83
N VAL A 37 13.20 1.60 10.99
CA VAL A 37 12.51 2.53 10.09
C VAL A 37 12.00 1.80 8.86
N VAL A 38 10.70 1.94 8.61
CA VAL A 38 10.00 1.50 7.40
C VAL A 38 9.44 2.74 6.72
N LEU A 39 9.70 2.89 5.42
CA LEU A 39 9.16 3.97 4.60
C LEU A 39 7.87 3.50 3.94
N GLN A 40 6.77 4.20 4.16
CA GLN A 40 5.55 4.01 3.37
C GLN A 40 5.54 5.00 2.21
N MET A 41 5.34 4.49 0.99
CA MET A 41 5.23 5.28 -0.23
C MET A 41 3.79 5.21 -0.75
N ASP A 42 3.07 6.32 -0.69
CA ASP A 42 1.65 6.41 -1.06
C ASP A 42 1.51 6.80 -2.53
N GLU A 43 0.98 5.88 -3.35
CA GLU A 43 0.83 6.05 -4.79
C GLU A 43 -0.62 5.82 -5.29
N PRO A 44 -1.63 6.51 -4.71
CA PRO A 44 -3.04 6.27 -5.07
C PRO A 44 -3.39 6.69 -6.50
N SER A 45 -2.58 7.54 -7.13
CA SER A 45 -2.79 8.02 -8.51
C SER A 45 -2.05 7.18 -9.55
N LEU A 46 -1.15 6.27 -9.15
CA LEU A 46 -0.34 5.48 -10.07
C LEU A 46 -1.18 4.68 -11.10
N PRO A 47 -2.30 4.04 -10.74
CA PRO A 47 -3.11 3.36 -11.75
C PRO A 47 -3.69 4.31 -12.81
N ALA A 48 -4.05 5.54 -12.40
CA ALA A 48 -4.50 6.57 -13.33
C ALA A 48 -3.35 7.11 -14.20
N VAL A 49 -2.13 7.17 -13.67
CA VAL A 49 -0.91 7.54 -14.42
C VAL A 49 -0.61 6.51 -15.51
N LEU A 50 -0.60 5.21 -15.16
CA LEU A 50 -0.35 4.11 -16.09
C LEU A 50 -1.43 4.02 -17.18
N ALA A 51 -2.68 4.37 -16.84
CA ALA A 51 -3.80 4.34 -17.78
C ALA A 51 -3.98 5.65 -18.57
N GLY A 52 -3.17 6.69 -18.34
CA GLY A 52 -3.33 8.01 -19.01
C GLY A 52 -4.65 8.72 -18.65
N ARG A 53 -5.17 8.47 -17.44
CA ARG A 53 -6.46 9.00 -16.94
C ARG A 53 -6.32 10.29 -16.14
N LEU A 54 -5.09 10.78 -15.93
CA LEU A 54 -4.88 12.04 -15.22
C LEU A 54 -5.30 13.24 -16.07
N ARG A 55 -6.05 14.16 -15.49
CA ARG A 55 -6.42 15.41 -16.14
C ARG A 55 -5.28 16.42 -16.05
N SER A 56 -5.03 17.16 -17.12
CA SER A 56 -4.14 18.33 -17.05
C SER A 56 -4.71 19.41 -16.13
N ALA A 57 -3.85 20.31 -15.65
CA ALA A 57 -4.23 21.39 -14.74
C ALA A 57 -5.25 22.37 -15.36
N SER A 58 -5.34 22.42 -16.70
CA SER A 58 -6.34 23.24 -17.40
C SER A 58 -7.67 22.50 -17.59
N GLY A 59 -7.72 21.18 -17.35
CA GLY A 59 -8.93 20.35 -17.48
C GLY A 59 -9.32 19.99 -18.92
N TRP A 60 -8.66 20.56 -19.93
CA TRP A 60 -9.03 20.42 -21.35
C TRP A 60 -8.50 19.16 -22.02
N GLN A 61 -7.40 18.59 -21.53
CA GLN A 61 -6.77 17.39 -22.09
C GLN A 61 -6.25 16.47 -20.98
N GLY A 62 -6.29 15.16 -21.21
CA GLY A 62 -5.62 14.17 -20.35
C GLY A 62 -4.11 14.18 -20.56
N LEU A 63 -3.36 13.77 -19.54
CA LEU A 63 -1.94 13.47 -19.68
C LEU A 63 -1.78 12.09 -20.33
N PRO A 64 -0.76 11.88 -21.19
CA PRO A 64 -0.52 10.58 -21.78
C PRO A 64 -0.23 9.53 -20.69
N ALA A 65 -0.54 8.28 -21.01
CA ALA A 65 -0.14 7.15 -20.18
C ALA A 65 1.38 7.13 -20.01
N VAL A 66 1.84 6.88 -18.79
CA VAL A 66 3.25 6.59 -18.52
C VAL A 66 3.46 5.10 -18.72
N GLU A 67 4.46 4.74 -19.51
CA GLU A 67 4.82 3.35 -19.73
C GLU A 67 5.28 2.69 -18.42
N GLU A 68 4.82 1.47 -18.19
CA GLU A 68 5.12 0.72 -16.96
C GLU A 68 6.62 0.64 -16.62
N PRO A 69 7.55 0.40 -17.57
CA PRO A 69 8.98 0.38 -17.26
C PRO A 69 9.53 1.73 -16.78
N VAL A 70 8.94 2.84 -17.22
CA VAL A 70 9.35 4.20 -16.79
C VAL A 70 8.91 4.44 -15.35
N ALA A 71 7.68 4.08 -15.02
CA ALA A 71 7.16 4.18 -13.65
C ALA A 71 7.93 3.26 -12.69
N GLU A 72 8.18 2.01 -13.10
CA GLU A 72 8.97 1.04 -12.33
C GLU A 72 10.39 1.56 -12.06
N ALA A 73 11.08 2.10 -13.07
CA ALA A 73 12.43 2.64 -12.89
C ALA A 73 12.46 3.84 -11.91
N ALA A 74 11.46 4.72 -11.97
CA ALA A 74 11.36 5.86 -11.07
C ALA A 74 11.12 5.42 -9.61
N LEU A 75 10.17 4.50 -9.39
CA LEU A 75 9.88 3.99 -8.05
C LEU A 75 11.05 3.17 -7.50
N ARG A 76 11.67 2.32 -8.32
CA ARG A 76 12.86 1.55 -7.94
C ARG A 76 13.98 2.48 -7.48
N HIS A 77 14.21 3.59 -8.18
CA HIS A 77 15.22 4.56 -7.78
C HIS A 77 14.96 5.15 -6.39
N VAL A 78 13.70 5.51 -6.09
CA VAL A 78 13.31 5.99 -4.75
C VAL A 78 13.52 4.91 -3.69
N VAL A 79 13.09 3.67 -3.97
CA VAL A 79 13.22 2.53 -3.04
C VAL A 79 14.69 2.23 -2.73
N GLU A 80 15.54 2.15 -3.75
CA GLU A 80 16.96 1.87 -3.61
C GLU A 80 17.69 2.96 -2.80
N LEU A 81 17.37 4.23 -3.06
CA LEU A 81 18.05 5.34 -2.39
C LEU A 81 17.55 5.58 -0.96
N ALA A 82 16.29 5.27 -0.67
CA ALA A 82 15.69 5.45 0.67
C ALA A 82 16.47 4.73 1.78
N GLY A 83 17.15 3.61 1.46
CA GLY A 83 17.98 2.87 2.41
C GLY A 83 17.19 2.28 3.58
N ALA A 84 15.89 2.05 3.42
CA ALA A 84 14.98 1.45 4.40
C ALA A 84 14.06 0.41 3.73
N LEU A 85 13.39 -0.40 4.53
CA LEU A 85 12.31 -1.26 4.02
C LEU A 85 11.18 -0.36 3.50
N VAL A 86 10.66 -0.64 2.30
CA VAL A 86 9.59 0.16 1.69
C VAL A 86 8.28 -0.64 1.60
N ILE A 87 7.20 -0.05 2.08
CA ILE A 87 5.83 -0.51 1.86
C ILE A 87 5.19 0.43 0.85
N ALA A 88 4.64 -0.08 -0.24
CA ALA A 88 3.87 0.72 -1.18
C ALA A 88 2.39 0.70 -0.79
N HIS A 89 1.74 1.86 -0.71
CA HIS A 89 0.31 1.98 -0.46
C HIS A 89 -0.42 2.46 -1.71
N CYS A 90 -1.54 1.82 -2.03
CA CYS A 90 -2.47 2.28 -3.04
C CYS A 90 -3.90 1.88 -2.68
N CYS A 91 -4.79 2.86 -2.54
CA CYS A 91 -6.20 2.65 -2.21
C CYS A 91 -7.13 2.61 -3.44
N ALA A 92 -6.57 2.62 -4.66
CA ALA A 92 -7.35 2.49 -5.90
C ALA A 92 -7.65 1.01 -6.21
N ALA A 93 -8.69 0.75 -7.02
CA ALA A 93 -9.12 -0.62 -7.33
C ALA A 93 -8.12 -1.41 -8.21
N ASP A 94 -7.42 -0.73 -9.11
CA ASP A 94 -6.46 -1.31 -10.07
C ASP A 94 -5.00 -1.22 -9.56
N VAL A 95 -4.75 -1.72 -8.35
CA VAL A 95 -3.42 -1.68 -7.72
C VAL A 95 -2.38 -2.45 -8.56
N PRO A 96 -1.26 -1.82 -8.99
CA PRO A 96 -0.23 -2.48 -9.79
C PRO A 96 0.75 -3.26 -8.89
N VAL A 97 0.27 -4.33 -8.27
CA VAL A 97 1.02 -5.14 -7.26
C VAL A 97 2.39 -5.58 -7.80
N GLY A 98 2.43 -6.16 -8.99
CA GLY A 98 3.67 -6.63 -9.61
C GLY A 98 4.69 -5.50 -9.87
N LEU A 99 4.21 -4.31 -10.21
CA LEU A 99 5.07 -3.13 -10.42
C LEU A 99 5.72 -2.70 -9.11
N PHE A 100 4.95 -2.62 -8.01
CA PHE A 100 5.50 -2.29 -6.69
C PHE A 100 6.52 -3.33 -6.22
N GLN A 101 6.21 -4.62 -6.40
CA GLN A 101 7.14 -5.70 -6.07
C GLN A 101 8.44 -5.59 -6.86
N ARG A 102 8.38 -5.43 -8.19
CA ARG A 102 9.58 -5.27 -9.03
C ARG A 102 10.34 -3.98 -8.71
N SER A 103 9.66 -2.95 -8.22
CA SER A 103 10.29 -1.72 -7.74
C SER A 103 11.02 -1.90 -6.40
N GLY A 104 10.92 -3.06 -5.75
CA GLY A 104 11.63 -3.39 -4.53
C GLY A 104 10.84 -3.15 -3.24
N ALA A 105 9.53 -2.88 -3.32
CA ALA A 105 8.70 -2.85 -2.13
C ALA A 105 8.67 -4.23 -1.47
N VAL A 106 8.76 -4.26 -0.14
CA VAL A 106 8.72 -5.52 0.64
C VAL A 106 7.32 -5.90 1.07
N ALA A 107 6.38 -4.96 1.00
CA ALA A 107 4.96 -5.21 1.16
C ALA A 107 4.11 -4.19 0.39
N VAL A 108 2.86 -4.56 0.14
CA VAL A 108 1.84 -3.67 -0.41
C VAL A 108 0.69 -3.45 0.57
N SER A 109 0.29 -2.19 0.75
CA SER A 109 -0.88 -1.79 1.52
C SER A 109 -2.01 -1.38 0.59
N LEU A 110 -3.19 -1.93 0.79
CA LEU A 110 -4.32 -1.72 -0.11
C LEU A 110 -5.66 -1.86 0.61
N ASP A 111 -6.70 -1.33 -0.02
CA ASP A 111 -8.08 -1.49 0.42
C ASP A 111 -8.62 -2.86 -0.04
N ALA A 112 -8.97 -3.72 0.91
CA ALA A 112 -9.52 -5.04 0.58
C ALA A 112 -10.90 -4.96 -0.08
N ASP A 113 -11.67 -3.89 0.18
CA ASP A 113 -12.99 -3.68 -0.43
C ASP A 113 -12.87 -3.33 -1.93
N ALA A 114 -11.70 -2.82 -2.34
CA ALA A 114 -11.42 -2.46 -3.73
C ALA A 114 -10.85 -3.61 -4.57
N LEU A 115 -10.58 -4.78 -3.95
CA LEU A 115 -9.98 -5.93 -4.64
C LEU A 115 -11.00 -6.68 -5.52
N GLY A 116 -10.79 -6.59 -6.83
CA GLY A 116 -11.37 -7.53 -7.79
C GLY A 116 -10.64 -8.88 -7.81
N GLU A 117 -11.16 -9.83 -8.58
CA GLU A 117 -10.58 -11.17 -8.76
C GLU A 117 -9.11 -11.13 -9.21
N ALA A 118 -8.81 -10.36 -10.26
CA ALA A 118 -7.44 -10.21 -10.76
C ALA A 118 -6.47 -9.63 -9.71
N GLY A 119 -6.97 -8.78 -8.80
CA GLY A 119 -6.16 -8.24 -7.71
C GLY A 119 -5.82 -9.32 -6.68
N VAL A 120 -6.79 -10.18 -6.35
CA VAL A 120 -6.57 -11.31 -5.43
C VAL A 120 -5.56 -12.30 -6.01
N ASP A 121 -5.67 -12.62 -7.30
CA ASP A 121 -4.73 -13.52 -7.98
C ASP A 121 -3.30 -12.94 -7.97
N ALA A 122 -3.15 -11.66 -8.35
CA ALA A 122 -1.85 -10.97 -8.34
C ALA A 122 -1.22 -10.92 -6.95
N LEU A 123 -2.03 -10.79 -5.90
CA LEU A 123 -1.57 -10.81 -4.53
C LEU A 123 -1.11 -12.20 -4.07
N GLY A 124 -1.82 -13.26 -4.49
CA GLY A 124 -1.39 -14.64 -4.24
C GLY A 124 -0.03 -14.94 -4.88
N GLU A 125 0.14 -14.60 -6.16
CA GLU A 125 1.42 -14.75 -6.89
C GLU A 125 2.55 -13.95 -6.22
N ALA A 126 2.26 -12.72 -5.79
CA ALA A 126 3.24 -11.88 -5.11
C ALA A 126 3.62 -12.45 -3.74
N ALA A 127 2.66 -13.01 -3.00
CA ALA A 127 2.90 -13.67 -1.72
C ALA A 127 3.72 -14.96 -1.86
N ASP A 128 3.52 -15.75 -2.92
CA ASP A 128 4.37 -16.89 -3.28
C ASP A 128 5.82 -16.46 -3.52
N SER A 129 6.01 -15.24 -4.01
CA SER A 129 7.32 -14.62 -4.23
C SER A 129 7.86 -13.86 -3.00
N GLY A 130 7.20 -13.98 -1.84
CA GLY A 130 7.65 -13.42 -0.56
C GLY A 130 7.22 -11.98 -0.27
N LEU A 131 6.34 -11.37 -1.08
CA LEU A 131 5.81 -10.04 -0.80
C LEU A 131 4.85 -10.08 0.40
N GLY A 132 5.06 -9.19 1.37
CA GLY A 132 4.13 -8.99 2.49
C GLY A 132 2.92 -8.13 2.10
N MET A 133 1.93 -8.08 2.97
CA MET A 133 0.68 -7.37 2.69
C MET A 133 0.17 -6.64 3.93
N VAL A 134 -0.39 -5.45 3.73
CA VAL A 134 -1.16 -4.72 4.73
C VAL A 134 -2.57 -4.55 4.20
N LEU A 135 -3.48 -5.42 4.63
CA LEU A 135 -4.85 -5.43 4.17
C LEU A 135 -5.71 -4.45 4.96
N GLY A 136 -6.27 -3.47 4.25
CA GLY A 136 -7.27 -2.55 4.74
C GLY A 136 -8.62 -3.25 4.85
N VAL A 137 -9.07 -3.54 6.07
CA VAL A 137 -10.31 -4.33 6.32
C VAL A 137 -11.27 -3.65 7.31
N VAL A 138 -10.96 -2.40 7.67
CA VAL A 138 -11.76 -1.57 8.58
C VAL A 138 -11.91 -0.19 7.95
N PRO A 139 -13.12 0.40 7.89
CA PRO A 139 -13.29 1.71 7.26
C PRO A 139 -12.44 2.80 7.92
N ALA A 140 -11.92 3.72 7.10
CA ALA A 140 -11.05 4.81 7.56
C ALA A 140 -11.78 6.10 8.00
N THR A 141 -13.11 6.14 7.87
CA THR A 141 -13.99 7.25 8.28
C THR A 141 -15.25 6.69 8.93
N GLU A 142 -16.04 7.54 9.60
CA GLU A 142 -17.23 7.17 10.37
C GLU A 142 -18.17 6.21 9.60
N ALA A 143 -18.15 4.96 10.03
CA ALA A 143 -19.02 3.90 9.58
C ALA A 143 -19.26 2.91 10.73
N GLU A 144 -20.35 2.17 10.69
CA GLU A 144 -20.55 1.10 11.65
C GLU A 144 -19.46 0.02 11.48
N LEU A 145 -18.76 -0.30 12.56
CA LEU A 145 -17.70 -1.30 12.52
C LEU A 145 -18.33 -2.70 12.56
N SER A 146 -18.13 -3.48 11.51
CA SER A 146 -18.55 -4.90 11.46
C SER A 146 -18.07 -5.68 12.67
N ASP A 147 -18.79 -6.71 13.08
CA ASP A 147 -18.41 -7.59 14.19
C ASP A 147 -17.04 -8.25 14.00
N LEU A 148 -16.37 -8.59 15.11
CA LEU A 148 -14.99 -9.08 15.10
C LEU A 148 -14.91 -10.40 14.31
N ALA A 149 -15.88 -11.27 14.51
CA ALA A 149 -16.00 -12.53 13.79
C ALA A 149 -16.14 -12.31 12.28
N VAL A 150 -16.88 -11.28 11.87
CA VAL A 150 -17.04 -10.92 10.45
C VAL A 150 -15.72 -10.43 9.87
N THR A 151 -15.03 -9.50 10.54
CA THR A 151 -13.71 -9.02 10.07
C THR A 151 -12.71 -10.17 9.92
N VAL A 152 -12.64 -11.08 10.91
CA VAL A 152 -11.75 -12.25 10.87
C VAL A 152 -12.13 -13.20 9.74
N ALA A 153 -13.43 -13.49 9.56
CA ALA A 153 -13.91 -14.34 8.48
C ALA A 153 -13.57 -13.74 7.10
N THR A 154 -13.74 -12.43 6.91
CA THR A 154 -13.36 -11.74 5.67
C THR A 154 -11.88 -11.92 5.36
N VAL A 155 -11.00 -11.73 6.35
CA VAL A 155 -9.56 -11.92 6.18
C VAL A 155 -9.22 -13.37 5.83
N ARG A 156 -9.84 -14.35 6.48
CA ARG A 156 -9.62 -15.77 6.16
C ARG A 156 -10.07 -16.12 4.75
N VAL A 157 -11.26 -15.67 4.34
CA VAL A 157 -11.79 -15.92 2.99
C VAL A 157 -10.86 -15.33 1.94
N LEU A 158 -10.42 -14.09 2.14
CA LEU A 158 -9.48 -13.43 1.25
C LEU A 158 -8.12 -14.17 1.24
N GLY A 159 -7.60 -14.53 2.41
CA GLY A 159 -6.40 -15.36 2.57
C GLY A 159 -6.46 -16.65 1.76
N SER A 160 -7.53 -17.44 1.94
CA SER A 160 -7.73 -18.70 1.22
C SER A 160 -7.76 -18.51 -0.30
N ARG A 161 -8.37 -17.42 -0.80
CA ARG A 161 -8.37 -17.11 -2.23
C ARG A 161 -6.98 -16.76 -2.77
N MET A 162 -6.11 -16.20 -1.93
CA MET A 162 -4.70 -15.94 -2.26
C MET A 162 -3.77 -17.14 -2.01
N GLY A 163 -4.31 -18.31 -1.60
CA GLY A 163 -3.49 -19.46 -1.22
C GLY A 163 -2.75 -19.31 0.11
N LEU A 164 -3.24 -18.42 0.99
CA LEU A 164 -2.70 -18.17 2.32
C LEU A 164 -3.65 -18.71 3.39
N SER A 165 -3.13 -19.55 4.29
CA SER A 165 -3.88 -20.08 5.43
C SER A 165 -2.97 -20.27 6.64
N GLY A 166 -3.57 -20.44 7.82
CA GLY A 166 -2.85 -20.75 9.05
C GLY A 166 -1.70 -19.79 9.33
N GLU A 167 -0.54 -20.37 9.63
CA GLU A 167 0.69 -19.63 9.93
C GLU A 167 1.16 -18.76 8.76
N ARG A 168 0.94 -19.21 7.51
CA ARG A 168 1.34 -18.46 6.32
C ARG A 168 0.57 -17.15 6.21
N LEU A 169 -0.74 -17.18 6.48
CA LEU A 169 -1.56 -15.97 6.52
C LEU A 169 -1.06 -14.99 7.58
N ILE A 170 -0.74 -15.49 8.77
CA ILE A 170 -0.26 -14.67 9.90
C ILE A 170 1.09 -14.01 9.60
N GLN A 171 1.99 -14.73 8.93
CA GLN A 171 3.33 -14.23 8.61
C GLN A 171 3.34 -13.25 7.44
N THR A 172 2.39 -13.39 6.50
CA THR A 172 2.34 -12.57 5.28
C THR A 172 1.47 -11.32 5.44
N VAL A 173 0.44 -11.34 6.29
CA VAL A 173 -0.61 -10.31 6.33
C VAL A 173 -0.63 -9.54 7.66
N ALA A 174 -0.53 -8.22 7.57
CA ALA A 174 -0.93 -7.27 8.60
C ALA A 174 -2.31 -6.67 8.29
N LEU A 175 -3.04 -6.21 9.32
CA LEU A 175 -4.35 -5.58 9.17
C LEU A 175 -4.28 -4.09 9.49
N ALA A 176 -4.95 -3.29 8.67
CA ALA A 176 -5.06 -1.84 8.83
C ALA A 176 -6.48 -1.35 8.50
N PRO A 177 -6.76 -0.07 8.74
CA PRO A 177 -7.87 0.61 8.09
C PRO A 177 -7.69 0.68 6.56
N THR A 178 -8.76 0.92 5.81
CA THR A 178 -8.75 0.97 4.34
C THR A 178 -7.92 2.13 3.76
N CYS A 179 -7.70 3.19 4.54
CA CYS A 179 -6.86 4.34 4.18
C CYS A 179 -6.40 5.09 5.45
N GLY A 180 -5.77 6.24 5.29
CA GLY A 180 -5.41 7.13 6.39
C GLY A 180 -6.62 7.64 7.17
N LEU A 181 -6.51 7.69 8.50
CA LEU A 181 -7.58 8.08 9.42
C LEU A 181 -7.74 9.61 9.58
N ALA A 182 -7.17 10.42 8.67
CA ALA A 182 -7.18 11.88 8.79
C ALA A 182 -8.60 12.49 8.76
N GLY A 183 -9.54 11.82 8.09
CA GLY A 183 -10.94 12.22 8.02
C GLY A 183 -11.80 11.76 9.21
N ALA A 184 -11.28 10.90 10.09
CA ALA A 184 -12.03 10.34 11.21
C ALA A 184 -11.89 11.17 12.48
N THR A 185 -12.91 11.12 13.33
CA THR A 185 -12.82 11.59 14.71
C THR A 185 -11.79 10.76 15.51
N PRO A 186 -11.12 11.35 16.52
CA PRO A 186 -10.18 10.61 17.35
C PRO A 186 -10.79 9.40 18.07
N ALA A 187 -12.08 9.46 18.41
CA ALA A 187 -12.80 8.34 19.01
C ALA A 187 -12.96 7.19 18.01
N TYR A 188 -13.37 7.50 16.78
CA TYR A 188 -13.47 6.52 15.71
C TYR A 188 -12.11 5.91 15.36
N ALA A 189 -11.07 6.73 15.19
CA ALA A 189 -9.72 6.27 14.89
C ALA A 189 -9.22 5.23 15.92
N ARG A 190 -9.48 5.46 17.22
CA ARG A 190 -9.16 4.47 18.28
C ARG A 190 -9.96 3.18 18.12
N ALA A 191 -11.26 3.28 17.85
CA ALA A 191 -12.12 2.10 17.67
C ALA A 191 -11.72 1.27 16.44
N ALA A 192 -11.40 1.92 15.32
CA ALA A 192 -10.92 1.29 14.09
C ALA A 192 -9.59 0.55 14.32
N MET A 193 -8.60 1.22 14.92
CA MET A 193 -7.32 0.58 15.25
C MET A 193 -7.47 -0.56 16.28
N ALA A 194 -8.35 -0.41 17.27
CA ALA A 194 -8.67 -1.47 18.22
C ALA A 194 -9.28 -2.69 17.51
N ARG A 195 -10.12 -2.47 16.49
CA ARG A 195 -10.69 -3.53 15.66
C ARG A 195 -9.62 -4.28 14.87
N CYS A 196 -8.74 -3.57 14.16
CA CYS A 196 -7.61 -4.17 13.44
C CYS A 196 -6.74 -5.02 14.38
N ARG A 197 -6.41 -4.48 15.56
CA ARG A 197 -5.64 -5.21 16.57
C ARG A 197 -6.37 -6.47 17.05
N ALA A 198 -7.65 -6.37 17.38
CA ALA A 198 -8.44 -7.49 17.87
C ALA A 198 -8.54 -8.61 16.82
N ALA A 199 -8.74 -8.25 15.55
CA ALA A 199 -8.78 -9.21 14.45
C ALA A 199 -7.42 -9.91 14.26
N GLY A 200 -6.32 -9.15 14.28
CA GLY A 200 -4.97 -9.71 14.18
C GLY A 200 -4.60 -10.61 15.37
N VAL A 201 -5.05 -10.27 16.59
CA VAL A 201 -4.88 -11.16 17.77
C VAL A 201 -5.67 -12.45 17.57
N ARG A 202 -6.95 -12.36 17.18
CA ARG A 202 -7.79 -13.55 16.98
C ARG A 202 -7.21 -14.50 15.92
N LEU A 203 -6.73 -13.96 14.80
CA LEU A 203 -6.09 -14.77 13.76
C LEU A 203 -4.86 -15.53 14.27
N ARG A 204 -4.09 -14.94 15.20
CA ARG A 204 -2.91 -15.60 15.81
C ARG A 204 -3.27 -16.64 16.87
N GLU A 205 -4.31 -16.38 17.67
CA GLU A 205 -4.76 -17.32 18.72
C GLU A 205 -5.35 -18.59 18.13
N ASP A 206 -5.91 -18.48 16.93
CA ASP A 206 -6.55 -19.56 16.22
C ASP A 206 -6.15 -19.54 14.74
N PRO A 207 -4.96 -20.03 14.36
CA PRO A 207 -4.51 -19.96 12.97
C PRO A 207 -5.38 -20.78 12.00
N GLU A 208 -5.86 -21.95 12.43
CA GLU A 208 -6.58 -22.92 11.60
C GLU A 208 -8.07 -22.55 11.41
N GLY A 209 -8.69 -21.86 12.39
CA GLY A 209 -10.07 -21.40 12.34
C GLY A 209 -11.06 -22.21 13.16
#